data_AF-A0A1E1WBQ1-F1
#
_entry.id   AF-A0A1E1WBQ1-F1
#
_cell.length_a   1.000
_cell.length_b   1.000
_cell.length_c   1.000
_cell.angle_alpha   90.00
_cell.angle_beta   90.00
_cell.angle_gamma   90.00
#
_symmetry.space_group_name_H-M   'P 1'
#
loop_
_entity.id
_entity.type
_entity.pdbx_description
1 polymer ?
#
loop_
_entity_poly.entity_id
_entity_poly.type
_entity_poly.pdbx_seq_one_letter_code
_entity_poly.pdbx_strand_id
1 'polypeptide(L)'
;MAEVGFPGQHTTTTTVTSSTTVQTNIRFDPVYARTIPGILKVVQVVTSLLGFICIQFSSLSYYSKGSYFSWISMIAFWFTGILLGLYLFHIVEKFYKIPWLKIEFIFCAAWSFLYIIAASLACTVNDKPHSAAAFFGFVATAAYAIDCFLKYRAVKAGGLAQGTRVVSKQTTSAVESPPPREGY
;
A
#
# COMPACT_ATOMS: atom_id res chain seq x y z
N MET A 1 2.16 -45.99 51.36
CA MET A 1 1.67 -45.59 50.03
C MET A 1 2.03 -44.13 49.87
N ALA A 2 3.10 -43.81 49.13
CA ALA A 2 3.59 -42.44 49.01
C ALA A 2 2.88 -41.75 47.84
N GLU A 3 2.22 -40.64 48.13
CA GLU A 3 1.50 -39.81 47.18
C GLU A 3 2.51 -39.20 46.18
N VAL A 4 2.35 -39.54 44.90
CA VAL A 4 3.16 -38.97 43.82
C VAL A 4 2.71 -37.53 43.63
N GLY A 5 3.38 -36.60 44.32
CA GLY A 5 3.14 -35.17 44.22
C GLY A 5 3.37 -34.68 42.79
N PHE A 6 2.33 -34.11 42.19
CA PHE A 6 2.36 -33.52 40.85
C PHE A 6 3.18 -32.21 40.91
N PRO A 7 4.20 -31.98 40.05
CA PRO A 7 4.98 -30.75 40.10
C PRO A 7 4.14 -29.52 39.69
N GLY A 8 4.46 -28.40 40.35
CA GLY A 8 3.71 -27.15 40.35
C GLY A 8 3.62 -26.40 39.03
N GLN A 9 2.79 -25.36 39.05
CA GLN A 9 2.36 -24.51 37.92
C GLN A 9 3.40 -24.31 36.81
N HIS A 10 2.98 -24.54 35.56
CA HIS A 10 3.73 -24.20 34.36
C HIS A 10 3.39 -22.76 33.93
N THR A 11 4.27 -21.79 34.20
CA THR A 11 4.17 -20.44 33.61
C THR A 11 4.81 -20.47 32.22
N THR A 12 3.99 -20.49 31.17
CA THR A 12 4.47 -20.46 29.78
C THR A 12 4.52 -19.02 29.28
N THR A 13 5.70 -18.42 29.24
CA THR A 13 5.90 -17.07 28.67
C THR A 13 6.23 -17.19 27.18
N THR A 14 5.29 -16.77 26.32
CA THR A 14 5.51 -16.74 24.87
C THR A 14 6.07 -15.37 24.45
N THR A 15 7.36 -15.30 24.13
CA THR A 15 7.99 -14.07 23.62
C THR A 15 7.98 -14.09 22.09
N VAL A 16 7.13 -13.26 21.46
CA VAL A 16 7.06 -13.16 20.00
C VAL A 16 8.13 -12.18 19.49
N THR A 17 9.31 -12.71 19.12
CA THR A 17 10.37 -11.91 18.50
C THR A 17 10.13 -11.77 16.99
N SER A 18 9.58 -10.63 16.57
CA SER A 18 9.39 -10.34 15.14
C SER A 18 10.67 -9.76 14.53
N SER A 19 11.48 -10.58 13.86
CA SER A 19 12.65 -10.13 13.11
C SER A 19 12.27 -9.83 11.65
N THR A 20 12.51 -8.62 11.17
CA THR A 20 12.22 -8.22 9.79
C THR A 20 13.51 -8.31 8.96
N THR A 21 13.66 -9.36 8.15
CA THR A 21 14.80 -9.53 7.25
C THR A 21 14.43 -8.99 5.86
N VAL A 22 15.01 -7.85 5.50
CA VAL A 22 14.80 -7.20 4.20
C VAL A 22 16.05 -7.39 3.35
N GLN A 23 15.92 -8.01 2.17
CA GLN A 23 17.03 -8.26 1.25
C GLN A 23 17.34 -6.95 0.49
N THR A 24 18.25 -6.14 1.01
CA THR A 24 18.58 -4.80 0.47
C THR A 24 19.40 -4.80 -0.84
N ASN A 25 19.31 -5.86 -1.65
CA ASN A 25 20.03 -5.94 -2.92
C ASN A 25 19.24 -5.20 -4.02
N ILE A 26 19.84 -4.16 -4.59
CA ILE A 26 19.22 -3.38 -5.67
C ILE A 26 19.23 -4.25 -6.92
N ARG A 27 18.06 -4.76 -7.28
CA ARG A 27 17.88 -5.59 -8.47
C ARG A 27 16.64 -5.14 -9.21
N PHE A 28 16.80 -4.94 -10.52
CA PHE A 28 15.67 -4.66 -11.39
C PHE A 28 14.85 -5.95 -11.52
N ASP A 29 13.67 -5.96 -10.91
CA ASP A 29 12.77 -7.11 -10.98
C ASP A 29 11.50 -6.78 -11.77
N PRO A 30 11.46 -7.11 -13.07
CA PRO A 30 10.25 -6.92 -13.87
C PRO A 30 9.10 -7.83 -13.41
N VAL A 31 9.36 -8.84 -12.56
CA VAL A 31 8.31 -9.67 -11.96
C VAL A 31 7.45 -8.83 -11.00
N TYR A 32 8.00 -7.78 -10.38
CA TYR A 32 7.22 -6.88 -9.53
C TYR A 32 6.07 -6.20 -10.29
N ALA A 33 6.29 -5.81 -11.56
CA ALA A 33 5.25 -5.21 -12.39
C ALA A 33 4.09 -6.18 -12.70
N ARG A 34 4.30 -7.50 -12.55
CA ARG A 34 3.27 -8.54 -12.69
C ARG A 34 2.55 -8.88 -11.39
N THR A 35 3.00 -8.34 -10.26
CA THR A 35 2.29 -8.52 -8.98
C THR A 35 1.01 -7.69 -8.98
N ILE A 36 0.01 -8.09 -8.20
CA ILE A 36 -1.25 -7.36 -8.02
C ILE A 36 -1.01 -5.85 -7.74
N PRO A 37 -0.17 -5.45 -6.77
CA PRO A 37 0.10 -4.03 -6.52
C PRO A 37 0.87 -3.34 -7.65
N GLY A 38 1.72 -4.06 -8.38
CA GLY A 38 2.42 -3.55 -9.57
C GLY A 38 1.46 -3.24 -10.72
N ILE A 39 0.55 -4.17 -11.04
CA ILE A 39 -0.45 -3.99 -12.11
C ILE A 39 -1.37 -2.81 -11.79
N LEU A 40 -1.83 -2.68 -10.53
CA LEU A 40 -2.67 -1.57 -10.10
C LEU A 40 -1.98 -0.21 -10.33
N LYS A 41 -0.69 -0.10 -9.99
CA LYS A 41 0.11 1.11 -10.26
C LYS A 41 0.25 1.39 -11.76
N VAL A 42 0.49 0.37 -12.58
CA VAL A 42 0.57 0.53 -14.04
C VAL A 42 -0.76 1.02 -14.60
N VAL A 43 -1.88 0.45 -14.17
CA VAL A 43 -3.22 0.88 -14.58
C VAL A 43 -3.47 2.33 -14.17
N GLN A 44 -3.09 2.73 -12.96
CA GLN A 44 -3.20 4.12 -12.49
C GLN A 44 -2.40 5.10 -13.36
N VAL A 45 -1.15 4.76 -13.69
CA VAL A 45 -0.27 5.58 -14.55
C VAL A 45 -0.85 5.71 -15.96
N VAL A 46 -1.25 4.59 -16.57
CA VAL A 46 -1.80 4.57 -17.94
C VAL A 46 -3.11 5.35 -18.00
N THR A 47 -4.01 5.14 -17.04
CA THR A 47 -5.31 5.81 -17.04
C THR A 47 -5.16 7.32 -16.77
N SER A 48 -4.21 7.72 -15.92
CA SER A 48 -3.89 9.14 -15.69
C SER A 48 -3.34 9.82 -16.96
N LEU A 49 -2.45 9.13 -17.69
CA LEU A 49 -1.88 9.63 -18.93
C LEU A 49 -2.93 9.71 -20.05
N LEU A 50 -3.78 8.70 -20.20
CA LEU A 50 -4.88 8.72 -21.16
C LEU A 50 -5.89 9.83 -20.85
N GLY A 51 -6.26 10.01 -19.58
CA GLY A 51 -7.12 11.10 -19.15
C GLY A 51 -6.53 12.48 -19.48
N PHE A 52 -5.24 12.67 -19.21
CA PHE A 52 -4.51 13.90 -19.54
C PHE A 52 -4.51 14.19 -21.04
N ILE A 53 -4.16 13.18 -21.86
CA ILE A 53 -4.17 13.28 -23.32
C ILE A 53 -5.56 13.65 -23.82
N CYS A 54 -6.62 12.99 -23.33
CA CYS A 54 -8.00 13.28 -23.75
C CYS A 54 -8.39 14.76 -23.54
N ILE A 55 -7.95 15.38 -22.44
CA ILE A 55 -8.22 16.81 -22.18
C ILE A 55 -7.32 17.71 -23.02
N GLN A 56 -6.06 17.35 -23.25
CA GLN A 56 -5.15 18.17 -24.04
C GLN A 56 -5.56 18.27 -25.51
N PHE A 57 -6.16 17.21 -26.06
CA PHE A 57 -6.73 17.20 -27.41
C PHE A 57 -8.10 17.90 -27.50
N SER A 58 -8.70 18.28 -26.38
CA SER A 58 -9.96 19.02 -26.37
C SER A 58 -9.72 20.50 -26.73
N SER A 59 -10.44 21.01 -27.72
CA SER A 59 -10.40 22.43 -28.10
C SER A 59 -10.83 23.38 -26.96
N LEU A 60 -11.52 22.86 -25.94
CA LEU A 60 -11.96 23.57 -24.74
C LEU A 60 -10.98 23.43 -23.55
N SER A 61 -9.72 23.05 -23.81
CA SER A 61 -8.70 22.89 -22.76
C SER A 61 -8.42 24.17 -21.94
N TYR A 62 -8.88 25.34 -22.41
CA TYR A 62 -8.71 26.64 -21.72
C TYR A 62 -9.71 26.89 -20.58
N TYR A 63 -10.78 26.09 -20.46
CA TYR A 63 -11.70 26.20 -19.33
C TYR A 63 -11.03 25.71 -18.04
N SER A 64 -11.27 26.41 -16.92
CA SER A 64 -10.72 26.03 -15.60
C SER A 64 -10.99 24.58 -15.20
N LYS A 65 -12.06 23.97 -15.74
CA LYS A 65 -12.40 22.54 -15.51
C LYS A 65 -11.36 21.59 -16.12
N GLY A 66 -10.89 21.87 -17.34
CA GLY A 66 -9.86 21.07 -18.00
C GLY A 66 -8.50 21.22 -17.31
N SER A 67 -8.15 22.45 -16.92
CA SER A 67 -6.91 22.73 -16.18
C SER A 67 -6.83 22.00 -14.83
N TYR A 68 -7.95 21.90 -14.10
CA TYR A 68 -8.02 21.14 -12.84
C TYR A 68 -7.71 19.65 -13.03
N PHE A 69 -8.34 19.01 -14.02
CA PHE A 69 -8.10 17.60 -14.32
C PHE A 69 -6.66 17.38 -14.83
N SER A 70 -6.13 18.28 -15.65
CA SER A 70 -4.73 18.23 -16.11
C SER A 70 -3.73 18.33 -14.96
N TRP A 71 -3.99 19.18 -13.97
CA TRP A 71 -3.14 19.31 -12.79
C TRP A 71 -3.16 18.04 -11.92
N ILE A 72 -4.34 17.49 -11.65
CA ILE A 72 -4.48 16.25 -10.88
C ILE A 72 -3.77 15.09 -11.58
N SER A 73 -4.00 14.94 -12.89
CA SER A 73 -3.44 13.83 -13.68
C SER A 73 -1.92 13.91 -13.82
N MET A 74 -1.35 15.12 -13.95
CA MET A 74 0.10 15.30 -13.94
C MET A 74 0.73 14.89 -12.62
N ILE A 75 0.20 15.36 -11.49
CA ILE A 75 0.76 14.98 -10.18
C ILE A 75 0.53 13.48 -9.92
N ALA A 76 -0.63 12.94 -10.32
CA ALA A 76 -0.92 11.49 -10.25
C ALA A 76 0.17 10.69 -10.96
N PHE A 77 0.45 11.06 -12.21
CA PHE A 77 1.38 10.38 -13.10
C PHE A 77 2.79 10.39 -12.53
N TRP A 78 3.30 11.56 -12.14
CA TRP A 78 4.65 11.67 -11.59
C TRP A 78 4.80 10.93 -10.27
N PHE A 79 3.86 11.11 -9.34
CA PHE A 79 3.97 10.48 -8.03
C PHE A 79 3.84 8.95 -8.11
N THR A 80 2.87 8.44 -8.87
CA THR A 80 2.70 6.99 -9.06
C THR A 80 3.81 6.37 -9.91
N GLY A 81 4.32 7.08 -10.91
CA GLY A 81 5.44 6.65 -11.74
C GLY A 81 6.75 6.56 -10.95
N ILE A 82 7.06 7.58 -10.12
CA ILE A 82 8.24 7.55 -9.24
C ILE A 82 8.11 6.41 -8.24
N LEU A 83 6.95 6.22 -7.61
CA LEU A 83 6.70 5.08 -6.73
C LEU A 83 6.91 3.76 -7.46
N LEU A 84 6.33 3.58 -8.64
CA LEU A 84 6.51 2.37 -9.44
C LEU A 84 8.00 2.09 -9.70
N GLY A 85 8.79 3.13 -10.03
CA GLY A 85 10.24 3.02 -10.17
C GLY A 85 10.93 2.57 -8.88
N LEU A 86 10.64 3.22 -7.75
CA LEU A 86 11.22 2.85 -6.45
C LEU A 86 10.94 1.39 -6.07
N TYR A 87 9.73 0.90 -6.38
CA TYR A 87 9.34 -0.48 -6.15
C TYR A 87 10.03 -1.46 -7.12
N LEU A 88 10.15 -1.12 -8.42
CA LEU A 88 10.86 -1.91 -9.44
C LEU A 88 12.34 -2.12 -9.11
N PHE A 89 13.00 -1.10 -8.55
CA PHE A 89 14.41 -1.16 -8.16
C PHE A 89 14.63 -1.66 -6.72
N HIS A 90 13.59 -2.09 -6.02
CA HIS A 90 13.66 -2.49 -4.60
C HIS A 90 14.29 -1.43 -3.69
N ILE A 91 14.21 -0.14 -4.06
CA ILE A 91 14.76 0.97 -3.26
C ILE A 91 13.90 1.19 -2.01
N VAL A 92 12.61 0.85 -2.06
CA VAL A 92 11.68 0.89 -0.92
C VAL A 92 12.19 0.05 0.26
N GLU A 93 12.84 -1.08 -0.04
CA GLU A 93 13.43 -1.98 0.96
C GLU A 93 14.65 -1.38 1.68
N LYS A 94 15.43 -0.53 0.99
CA LYS A 94 16.53 0.24 1.61
C LYS A 94 15.99 1.22 2.67
N PHE A 95 14.79 1.77 2.44
CA PHE A 95 14.13 2.74 3.30
C PHE A 95 13.00 2.11 4.14
N TYR A 96 13.23 0.92 4.69
CA TYR A 96 12.26 0.19 5.53
C TYR A 96 11.77 0.96 6.77
N LYS A 97 12.52 1.97 7.23
CA LYS A 97 12.11 2.85 8.35
C LYS A 97 10.95 3.78 8.01
N ILE A 98 10.71 4.06 6.72
CA ILE A 98 9.62 4.93 6.28
C ILE A 98 8.37 4.07 6.15
N PRO A 99 7.23 4.45 6.74
CA PRO A 99 5.97 3.71 6.63
C PRO A 99 5.33 3.92 5.24
N TRP A 100 5.97 3.42 4.19
CA TRP A 100 5.56 3.56 2.79
C TRP A 100 4.10 3.14 2.56
N LEU A 101 3.67 2.03 3.16
CA LEU A 101 2.30 1.53 3.05
C LEU A 101 1.26 2.57 3.51
N LYS A 102 1.57 3.36 4.56
CA LYS A 102 0.67 4.41 5.08
C LYS A 102 0.65 5.63 4.16
N ILE A 103 1.82 6.04 3.66
CA ILE A 103 1.93 7.17 2.74
C ILE A 103 1.14 6.87 1.46
N GLU A 104 1.31 5.67 0.92
CA GLU A 104 0.59 5.25 -0.27
C GLU A 104 -0.91 5.14 -0.04
N PHE A 105 -1.34 4.63 1.12
CA PHE A 105 -2.76 4.59 1.46
C PHE A 105 -3.38 5.99 1.46
N ILE A 106 -2.73 6.97 2.12
CA ILE A 106 -3.22 8.35 2.17
C ILE A 106 -3.25 8.95 0.77
N PHE A 107 -2.18 8.76 -0.01
CA PHE A 107 -2.10 9.24 -1.38
C PHE A 107 -3.24 8.67 -2.23
N CYS A 108 -3.45 7.36 -2.15
CA CYS A 108 -4.45 6.64 -2.92
C CYS A 108 -5.88 7.09 -2.57
N ALA A 109 -6.17 7.27 -1.28
CA ALA A 109 -7.45 7.81 -0.82
C ALA A 109 -7.69 9.26 -1.30
N ALA A 110 -6.68 10.14 -1.16
CA ALA A 110 -6.77 11.52 -1.61
C ALA A 110 -6.98 11.60 -3.13
N TRP A 111 -6.21 10.82 -3.91
CA TRP A 111 -6.32 10.82 -5.36
C TRP A 111 -7.64 10.24 -5.87
N SER A 112 -8.19 9.22 -5.21
CA SER A 112 -9.52 8.70 -5.52
C SER A 112 -10.58 9.80 -5.40
N PHE A 113 -10.50 10.63 -4.35
CA PHE A 113 -11.45 11.74 -4.14
C PHE A 113 -11.23 12.89 -5.13
N LEU A 114 -10.00 13.22 -5.48
CA LEU A 114 -9.73 14.26 -6.49
C LEU A 114 -10.22 13.82 -7.87
N TYR A 115 -9.96 12.57 -8.26
CA TYR A 115 -10.41 12.05 -9.56
C TYR A 115 -11.93 11.94 -9.66
N ILE A 116 -12.65 11.62 -8.59
CA ILE A 116 -14.13 11.55 -8.66
C ILE A 116 -14.73 12.94 -8.92
N ILE A 117 -14.17 13.99 -8.31
CA ILE A 117 -14.58 15.37 -8.55
C ILE A 117 -14.23 15.77 -9.98
N ALA A 118 -13.00 15.48 -10.42
CA ALA A 118 -12.53 15.82 -11.76
C ALA A 118 -13.37 15.13 -12.87
N ALA A 119 -13.70 13.86 -12.70
CA ALA A 119 -14.57 13.12 -13.61
C ALA A 119 -16.01 13.68 -13.62
N SER A 120 -16.55 14.02 -12.45
CA SER A 120 -17.88 14.64 -12.34
C SER A 120 -17.93 16.00 -13.05
N LEU A 121 -16.89 16.81 -12.90
CA LEU A 121 -16.77 18.10 -13.61
C LEU A 121 -16.64 17.92 -15.11
N ALA A 122 -15.91 16.90 -15.58
CA ALA A 122 -15.78 16.58 -16.99
C ALA A 122 -17.12 16.17 -17.62
N CYS A 123 -18.00 15.48 -16.88
CA CYS A 123 -19.36 15.15 -17.34
C CYS A 123 -20.26 16.38 -17.55
N THR A 124 -20.00 17.50 -16.89
CA THR A 124 -20.81 18.74 -17.06
C THR A 124 -20.54 19.46 -18.37
N VAL A 125 -19.48 19.07 -19.09
CA VAL A 125 -19.10 19.69 -20.36
C VAL A 125 -19.58 18.79 -21.49
N ASN A 126 -20.50 19.29 -22.32
CA ASN A 126 -21.05 18.56 -23.47
C ASN A 126 -20.07 18.55 -24.65
N ASP A 127 -18.92 17.88 -24.46
CA ASP A 127 -17.90 17.71 -25.48
C ASP A 127 -17.47 16.25 -25.57
N LYS A 128 -17.30 15.74 -26.80
CA LYS A 128 -16.83 14.37 -27.06
C LYS A 128 -15.52 14.03 -26.31
N PRO A 129 -14.47 14.88 -26.33
CA PRO A 129 -13.22 14.58 -25.62
C PRO A 129 -13.36 14.64 -24.09
N HIS A 130 -14.24 15.51 -23.57
CA HIS A 130 -14.49 15.62 -22.13
C HIS A 130 -15.22 14.39 -21.58
N SER A 131 -16.17 13.83 -22.34
CA SER A 131 -16.84 12.58 -21.98
C SER A 131 -15.86 11.39 -21.94
N ALA A 132 -14.94 11.29 -22.91
CA ALA A 132 -13.89 10.28 -22.89
C ALA A 132 -12.94 10.44 -21.69
N ALA A 133 -12.52 11.68 -21.39
CA ALA A 133 -11.71 11.98 -20.21
C ALA A 133 -12.43 11.62 -18.90
N ALA A 134 -13.74 11.86 -18.82
CA ALA A 134 -14.56 11.49 -17.65
C ALA A 134 -14.58 9.96 -17.44
N PHE A 135 -14.76 9.19 -18.52
CA PHE A 135 -14.70 7.72 -18.46
C PHE A 135 -13.36 7.23 -17.89
N PHE A 136 -12.24 7.71 -18.44
CA PHE A 136 -10.92 7.36 -17.91
C PHE A 136 -10.73 7.86 -16.47
N GLY A 137 -11.26 9.04 -16.12
CA GLY A 137 -11.27 9.54 -14.75
C GLY A 137 -11.98 8.60 -13.77
N PHE A 138 -13.16 8.07 -14.12
CA PHE A 138 -13.87 7.09 -13.30
C PHE A 138 -13.12 5.75 -13.18
N VAL A 139 -12.50 5.29 -14.28
CA VAL A 139 -11.65 4.09 -14.24
C VAL A 139 -10.45 4.31 -13.32
N ALA A 140 -9.83 5.49 -13.36
CA ALA A 140 -8.74 5.85 -12.45
C ALA A 140 -9.23 5.86 -11.00
N THR A 141 -10.38 6.47 -10.71
CA THR A 141 -11.00 6.44 -9.38
C THR A 141 -11.20 5.01 -8.89
N ALA A 142 -11.73 4.11 -9.72
CA ALA A 142 -11.90 2.71 -9.34
C ALA A 142 -10.56 2.01 -9.06
N ALA A 143 -9.54 2.24 -9.90
CA ALA A 143 -8.21 1.68 -9.71
C ALA A 143 -7.54 2.18 -8.41
N TYR A 144 -7.66 3.47 -8.10
CA TYR A 144 -7.20 4.02 -6.82
C TYR A 144 -8.04 3.48 -5.64
N ALA A 145 -9.37 3.39 -5.76
CA ALA A 145 -10.19 2.85 -4.68
C ALA A 145 -9.86 1.38 -4.34
N ILE A 146 -9.64 0.54 -5.37
CA ILE A 146 -9.25 -0.87 -5.18
C ILE A 146 -7.88 -0.96 -4.52
N ASP A 147 -6.90 -0.19 -5.01
CA ASP A 147 -5.55 -0.16 -4.44
C ASP A 147 -5.55 0.33 -2.97
N CYS A 148 -6.37 1.35 -2.67
CA CYS A 148 -6.61 1.85 -1.32
C CYS A 148 -7.20 0.77 -0.40
N PHE A 149 -8.20 0.02 -0.87
CA PHE A 149 -8.82 -1.07 -0.10
C PHE A 149 -7.83 -2.21 0.18
N LEU A 150 -7.04 -2.61 -0.81
CA LEU A 150 -6.02 -3.63 -0.64
C LEU A 150 -4.95 -3.19 0.36
N LYS A 151 -4.50 -1.93 0.27
CA LYS A 151 -3.56 -1.34 1.22
C LYS A 151 -4.16 -1.20 2.62
N TYR A 152 -5.43 -0.84 2.76
CA TYR A 152 -6.13 -0.79 4.05
C TYR A 152 -6.15 -2.15 4.73
N ARG A 153 -6.47 -3.22 3.98
CA ARG A 153 -6.41 -4.60 4.48
C ARG A 153 -4.99 -4.99 4.88
N ALA A 154 -3.99 -4.63 4.08
CA ALA A 154 -2.59 -4.88 4.40
C ALA A 154 -2.12 -4.13 5.66
N VAL A 155 -2.54 -2.87 5.85
CA VAL A 155 -2.24 -2.07 7.06
C VAL A 155 -2.87 -2.71 8.28
N LYS A 156 -4.14 -3.14 8.21
CA LYS A 156 -4.81 -3.86 9.31
C LYS A 156 -4.15 -5.19 9.65
N ALA A 157 -3.66 -5.92 8.65
CA ALA A 157 -2.92 -7.15 8.85
C ALA A 157 -1.49 -6.93 9.37
N GLY A 158 -1.04 -5.67 9.50
CA GLY A 158 0.34 -5.34 9.85
C GLY A 158 1.35 -5.74 8.77
N GLY A 159 0.94 -5.79 7.50
CA GLY A 159 1.82 -6.11 6.37
C GLY A 159 2.94 -5.09 6.17
N LEU A 160 4.02 -5.51 5.51
CA LEU A 160 5.02 -4.60 4.96
C LEU A 160 4.61 -4.13 3.57
N ALA A 161 5.11 -2.96 3.18
CA ALA A 161 4.94 -2.42 1.83
C ALA A 161 5.62 -3.32 0.77
N GLN A 162 6.78 -3.89 1.11
CA GLN A 162 7.53 -4.85 0.31
C GLN A 162 8.46 -5.62 1.26
N GLY A 163 8.69 -6.91 1.01
CA GLY A 163 9.51 -7.81 1.85
C GLY A 163 8.72 -8.72 2.81
N THR A 164 9.33 -9.85 3.18
CA THR A 164 8.75 -10.85 4.11
C THR A 164 9.08 -10.48 5.55
N ARG A 165 8.07 -10.38 6.43
CA ARG A 165 8.31 -10.46 7.88
C ARG A 165 8.49 -11.92 8.26
N VAL A 166 9.70 -12.33 8.62
CA VAL A 166 9.91 -13.66 9.21
C VAL A 166 9.58 -13.54 10.70
N VAL A 167 8.32 -13.78 11.04
CA VAL A 167 7.89 -13.83 12.46
C VAL A 167 8.36 -15.15 13.04
N SER A 168 9.56 -15.16 13.63
CA SER A 168 10.04 -16.31 14.39
C SER A 168 9.35 -16.32 15.75
N LYS A 169 8.40 -17.23 15.95
CA LYS A 169 7.80 -17.45 17.28
C LYS A 169 8.77 -18.33 18.07
N GLN A 170 9.50 -17.73 19.01
CA GLN A 170 10.35 -18.48 19.94
C GLN A 170 9.59 -18.70 21.26
N THR A 171 9.15 -19.94 21.50
CA THR A 171 8.51 -20.32 22.77
C THR A 171 9.61 -20.70 23.76
N THR A 172 9.81 -19.90 24.81
CA THR A 172 10.72 -20.24 25.91
C THR A 172 9.91 -20.74 27.10
N SER A 173 9.99 -22.03 27.41
CA SER A 173 9.40 -22.60 28.64
C SER A 173 10.38 -22.41 29.79
N ALA A 174 10.02 -21.60 30.79
CA ALA A 174 10.77 -21.48 32.03
C ALA A 174 10.09 -22.36 33.11
N VAL A 175 10.86 -23.23 33.76
CA VAL A 175 10.41 -23.99 34.94
C VAL A 175 10.91 -23.23 36.17
N GLU A 176 10.01 -22.54 36.85
CA GLU A 176 10.33 -21.89 38.12
C GLU A 176 10.08 -22.90 39.25
N SER A 177 11.15 -23.33 39.93
CA SER A 177 11.04 -24.19 41.11
C SER A 177 10.52 -23.38 42.30
N PRO A 178 9.60 -23.92 43.13
CA PRO A 178 9.04 -23.18 44.26
C PRO A 178 10.14 -22.70 45.22
N PRO A 179 9.98 -21.53 45.87
CA PRO A 179 10.93 -21.06 46.87
C PRO A 179 11.05 -22.08 48.01
N PRO A 180 12.24 -22.27 48.61
CA PRO A 180 12.41 -23.20 49.72
C PRO A 180 11.47 -22.78 50.86
N ARG A 181 10.65 -23.72 51.36
CA ARG A 181 9.94 -23.48 52.61
C ARG A 181 10.97 -23.31 53.72
N GLU A 182 11.11 -22.10 54.25
CA GLU A 182 11.75 -21.89 55.54
C GLU A 182 10.90 -22.62 56.60
N GLY A 183 11.37 -23.81 56.99
CA GLY A 183 10.83 -24.58 58.11
C GLY A 183 11.55 -24.15 59.39
N TYR A 184 10.75 -23.72 60.36
CA TYR A 184 11.10 -23.38 61.74
C TYR A 184 11.61 -24.60 62.52
#